data_AF-A0ABD5SWV2-F1
#
_entry.id   AF-A0ABD5SWV2-F1
#
_cell.length_a   1.000
_cell.length_b   1.000
_cell.length_c   1.000
_cell.angle_alpha   90.00
_cell.angle_beta   90.00
_cell.angle_gamma   90.00
#
_symmetry.space_group_name_H-M   'P 1'
#
loop_
_entity.id
_entity.type
_entity.pdbx_description
1 polymer ?
#
loop_
_entity_poly.entity_id
_entity_poly.type
_entity_poly.pdbx_seq_one_letter_code
_entity_poly.pdbx_strand_id
1 'polypeptide(L)'
;NGPTLLEVQVHRRMGHFMGDAEGYRPDEDKEAAEQRDSIERLASELRAHDVSDETIDDLRSSARERVEEAIEWAKDQPEPEPDAAYEDVFVNPPSGVTESEPSVAETGGDD
;
A
#
# COMPACT_ATOMS: atom_id res chain seq x y z
N ASN A 1 -12.04 30.00 -2.65
CA ASN A 1 -12.19 28.54 -2.44
C ASN A 1 -12.15 27.85 -3.79
N GLY A 2 -10.94 27.61 -4.28
CA GLY A 2 -10.63 26.90 -5.53
C GLY A 2 -9.52 25.90 -5.24
N PRO A 3 -8.87 25.32 -6.26
CA PRO A 3 -7.79 24.38 -6.04
C PRO A 3 -6.61 25.05 -5.32
N THR A 4 -5.95 24.26 -4.47
CA THR A 4 -4.69 24.63 -3.80
C THR A 4 -3.69 23.52 -4.03
N LEU A 5 -2.45 23.89 -4.35
CA LEU A 5 -1.33 22.97 -4.34
C LEU A 5 -0.68 22.97 -2.95
N LEU A 6 -0.49 21.80 -2.39
CA LEU A 6 0.31 21.60 -1.19
C LEU A 6 1.50 20.70 -1.53
N GLU A 7 2.70 21.19 -1.25
CA GLU A 7 3.91 20.37 -1.29
C GLU A 7 4.21 19.90 0.13
N VAL A 8 4.13 18.58 0.36
CA VAL A 8 4.46 17.97 1.64
C VAL A 8 5.77 17.22 1.50
N GLN A 9 6.83 17.79 2.04
CA GLN A 9 8.16 17.21 1.99
C GLN A 9 8.28 16.10 3.04
N VAL A 10 8.44 14.86 2.58
CA VAL A 10 8.58 13.67 3.41
C VAL A 10 9.83 12.90 3.03
N HIS A 11 10.29 12.04 3.94
CA HIS A 11 11.41 11.15 3.71
C HIS A 11 10.93 9.71 3.60
N ARG A 12 11.34 9.01 2.54
CA ARG A 12 11.08 7.58 2.39
C ARG A 12 12.04 6.81 3.28
N ARG A 13 11.53 6.07 4.26
CA ARG A 13 12.39 5.36 5.23
C ARG A 13 12.97 4.08 4.66
N MET A 14 12.14 3.28 4.01
CA MET A 14 12.52 2.00 3.38
C MET A 14 12.98 2.20 1.93
N GLY A 15 13.29 1.10 1.23
CA GLY A 15 13.57 1.07 -0.21
C GLY A 15 12.41 1.55 -1.11
N HIS A 16 12.65 1.67 -2.41
CA HIS A 16 11.60 2.08 -3.38
C HIS A 16 10.46 1.06 -3.43
N PHE A 17 10.84 -0.21 -3.26
CA PHE A 17 9.98 -1.37 -3.10
C PHE A 17 10.68 -2.35 -2.14
N MET A 18 10.00 -3.42 -1.76
CA MET A 18 10.45 -4.37 -0.73
C MET A 18 11.83 -5.01 -1.02
N GLY A 19 12.21 -5.14 -2.29
CA GLY A 19 13.48 -5.74 -2.72
C GLY A 19 14.55 -4.76 -3.19
N ASP A 20 14.35 -3.46 -2.97
CA ASP A 20 15.32 -2.44 -3.38
C ASP A 20 16.56 -2.48 -2.49
N ALA A 21 17.74 -2.66 -3.10
CA ALA A 21 19.02 -2.69 -2.41
C ALA A 21 19.52 -1.30 -1.96
N GLU A 22 18.89 -0.22 -2.41
CA GLU A 22 19.17 1.17 -2.01
C GLU A 22 20.62 1.65 -2.24
N GLY A 23 21.37 1.02 -3.16
CA GLY A 23 22.78 1.38 -3.41
C GLY A 23 23.00 2.81 -3.96
N TYR A 24 21.93 3.46 -4.40
CA TYR A 24 21.92 4.86 -4.84
C TYR A 24 21.70 5.86 -3.69
N ARG A 25 21.37 5.38 -2.49
CA ARG A 25 20.96 6.21 -1.37
C ARG A 25 22.10 6.34 -0.34
N PRO A 26 22.58 7.56 -0.06
CA PRO A 26 23.55 7.80 1.00
C PRO A 26 23.05 7.36 2.37
N ASP A 27 23.95 6.90 3.24
CA ASP A 27 23.60 6.53 4.62
C ASP A 27 23.11 7.74 5.44
N GLU A 28 23.68 8.92 5.18
CA GLU A 28 23.26 10.20 5.78
C GLU A 28 21.77 10.49 5.53
N ASP A 29 21.26 10.16 4.33
CA ASP A 29 19.84 10.32 4.00
C ASP A 29 18.94 9.32 4.73
N LYS A 30 19.47 8.15 5.12
CA LYS A 30 18.75 7.15 5.92
C LYS A 30 18.65 7.62 7.37
N GLU A 31 19.78 8.03 7.94
CA GLU A 31 19.85 8.57 9.31
C GLU A 31 18.97 9.83 9.47
N ALA A 32 19.01 10.74 8.50
CA ALA A 32 18.17 11.94 8.52
C ALA A 32 16.68 11.59 8.43
N ALA A 33 16.31 10.56 7.67
CA ALA A 33 14.93 10.08 7.58
C ALA A 33 14.45 9.45 8.90
N GLU A 34 15.30 8.70 9.60
CA GLU A 34 15.00 8.12 10.91
C GLU A 34 14.80 9.19 11.99
N GLN A 35 15.67 10.19 12.04
CA GLN A 35 15.55 11.31 12.99
C GLN A 35 14.28 12.16 12.76
N ARG A 36 13.70 12.09 11.55
CA ARG A 36 12.48 12.81 11.15
C ARG A 36 11.23 11.93 11.21
N ASP A 37 11.28 10.81 11.92
CA ASP A 37 10.13 9.93 12.09
C ASP A 37 8.93 10.71 12.69
N SER A 38 7.86 10.80 11.90
CA SER A 38 6.65 11.51 12.29
C SER A 38 5.88 10.77 13.39
N ILE A 39 6.07 9.46 13.54
CA ILE A 39 5.46 8.67 14.62
C ILE A 39 6.08 9.07 15.96
N GLU A 40 7.42 9.13 16.05
CA GLU A 40 8.10 9.53 17.28
C GLU A 40 7.90 11.02 17.62
N ARG A 41 7.83 11.88 16.59
CA ARG A 41 7.44 13.29 16.77
C ARG A 41 6.04 13.40 17.36
N LEU A 42 5.06 12.69 16.80
CA LEU A 42 3.69 12.70 17.31
C LEU A 42 3.61 12.16 18.74
N ALA A 43 4.31 11.07 19.05
CA ALA A 43 4.37 10.55 20.42
C ALA A 43 4.92 11.58 21.41
N SER A 44 5.94 12.35 21.01
CA SER A 44 6.49 13.44 21.82
C SER A 44 5.49 14.58 22.03
N GLU A 45 4.76 14.98 20.98
CA GLU A 45 3.70 15.99 21.07
C GLU A 45 2.56 15.52 21.99
N LEU A 46 2.14 14.26 21.88
CA LEU A 46 1.10 13.68 22.73
C LEU A 46 1.50 13.70 24.22
N ARG A 47 2.76 13.35 24.54
CA ARG A 47 3.30 13.47 25.91
C ARG A 47 3.28 14.91 26.42
N ALA A 48 3.61 15.88 25.55
CA ALA A 48 3.54 17.29 25.91
C ALA A 48 2.10 17.78 26.19
N HIS A 49 1.11 17.02 25.72
CA HIS A 49 -0.32 17.21 25.99
C HIS A 49 -0.86 16.25 27.07
N ASP A 50 -0.01 15.76 27.96
CA ASP A 50 -0.36 14.91 29.12
C ASP A 50 -1.01 13.55 28.75
N VAL A 51 -0.80 13.06 27.52
CA VAL A 51 -1.17 11.68 27.16
C VAL A 51 -0.14 10.72 27.74
N SER A 52 -0.60 9.67 28.41
CA SER A 52 0.28 8.69 29.06
C SER A 52 0.98 7.79 28.04
N ASP A 53 2.18 7.31 28.41
CA ASP A 53 2.89 6.30 27.61
C ASP A 53 2.06 5.01 27.44
N GLU A 54 1.29 4.61 28.46
CA GLU A 54 0.35 3.49 28.39
C GLU A 54 -0.65 3.67 27.23
N THR A 55 -1.27 4.85 27.10
CA THR A 55 -2.20 5.12 25.99
C THR A 55 -1.50 5.10 24.64
N ILE A 56 -0.27 5.62 24.55
CA ILE A 56 0.51 5.62 23.30
C ILE A 56 0.87 4.18 22.90
N ASP A 57 1.26 3.35 23.85
CA ASP A 57 1.62 1.95 23.62
C ASP A 57 0.40 1.09 23.29
N ASP A 58 -0.75 1.36 23.91
CA ASP A 58 -2.04 0.75 23.54
C ASP A 58 -2.42 1.06 22.08
N LEU A 59 -2.25 2.31 21.65
CA LEU A 59 -2.49 2.71 20.25
C LEU A 59 -1.57 1.99 19.27
N ARG A 60 -0.28 1.86 19.62
CA ARG A 60 0.70 1.11 18.81
C ARG A 60 0.34 -0.36 18.71
N SER A 61 -0.06 -0.96 19.83
CA SER A 61 -0.44 -2.37 19.91
C SER A 61 -1.71 -2.63 19.11
N SER A 62 -2.74 -1.81 19.28
CA SER A 62 -3.98 -1.90 18.51
C SER A 62 -3.75 -1.73 17.00
N ALA A 63 -2.88 -0.80 16.58
CA ALA A 63 -2.54 -0.65 15.17
C ALA A 63 -1.86 -1.91 14.60
N ARG A 64 -0.98 -2.53 15.39
CA ARG A 64 -0.28 -3.75 15.00
C ARG A 64 -1.23 -4.94 14.90
N GLU A 65 -2.06 -5.16 15.91
CA GLU A 65 -3.07 -6.23 15.93
C GLU A 65 -4.00 -6.12 14.72
N ARG A 66 -4.49 -4.93 14.38
CA ARG A 66 -5.34 -4.72 13.20
C ARG A 66 -4.66 -5.08 11.88
N VAL A 67 -3.35 -4.85 11.77
CA VAL A 67 -2.58 -5.24 10.58
C VAL A 67 -2.38 -6.76 10.55
N GLU A 68 -2.09 -7.37 11.70
CA GLU A 68 -1.93 -8.82 11.81
C GLU A 68 -3.23 -9.56 11.45
N GLU A 69 -4.37 -9.12 12.00
CA GLU A 69 -5.71 -9.63 11.66
C GLU A 69 -6.01 -9.49 10.16
N ALA A 70 -5.68 -8.35 9.54
CA ALA A 70 -5.88 -8.15 8.10
C ALA A 70 -5.00 -9.07 7.25
N ILE A 71 -3.77 -9.34 7.68
CA ILE A 71 -2.86 -10.28 7.01
C ILE A 71 -3.39 -11.71 7.12
N GLU A 72 -3.84 -12.13 8.30
CA GLU A 72 -4.43 -13.46 8.51
C GLU A 72 -5.68 -13.64 7.64
N TRP A 73 -6.59 -12.68 7.69
CA TRP A 73 -7.79 -12.68 6.85
C TRP A 73 -7.46 -12.79 5.36
N ALA A 74 -6.46 -12.03 4.88
CA ALA A 74 -6.06 -12.05 3.47
C ALA A 74 -5.45 -13.39 3.05
N LYS A 75 -4.67 -14.03 3.93
CA LYS A 75 -4.06 -15.35 3.69
C LYS A 75 -5.09 -16.48 3.69
N ASP A 76 -6.17 -16.32 4.45
CA ASP A 76 -7.27 -17.29 4.51
C ASP A 76 -8.22 -17.20 3.31
N GLN A 77 -8.07 -16.19 2.44
CA GLN A 77 -8.87 -16.10 1.22
C GLN A 77 -8.45 -17.18 0.22
N PRO A 78 -9.41 -17.76 -0.53
CA PRO A 78 -9.10 -18.69 -1.60
C PRO A 78 -8.29 -17.98 -2.71
N GLU A 79 -7.46 -18.74 -3.42
CA GLU A 79 -6.87 -18.24 -4.66
C GLU A 79 -7.99 -17.94 -5.68
N PRO A 80 -7.85 -16.88 -6.49
CA PRO A 80 -8.81 -16.61 -7.54
C PRO A 80 -8.74 -17.70 -8.61
N GLU A 81 -9.88 -18.06 -9.18
CA GLU A 81 -9.92 -18.91 -10.37
C GLU A 81 -9.20 -18.20 -11.54
N PRO A 82 -8.44 -18.91 -12.39
CA PRO A 82 -7.71 -18.28 -13.49
C PRO A 82 -8.58 -17.41 -14.42
N ASP A 83 -9.85 -17.79 -14.61
CA ASP A 83 -10.80 -17.05 -15.45
C ASP A 83 -11.11 -15.64 -14.91
N ALA A 84 -10.96 -15.41 -13.60
CA ALA A 84 -11.15 -14.10 -12.98
C ALA A 84 -10.18 -13.02 -13.52
N ALA A 85 -9.07 -13.44 -14.15
CA ALA A 85 -8.13 -12.52 -14.79
C ALA A 85 -8.73 -11.76 -15.98
N TYR A 86 -9.84 -12.24 -16.56
CA TYR A 86 -10.52 -11.61 -17.69
C TYR A 86 -11.73 -10.75 -17.29
N GLU A 87 -12.12 -10.79 -16.01
CA GLU A 87 -13.19 -9.96 -15.46
C GLU A 87 -12.74 -8.49 -15.36
N ASP A 88 -13.70 -7.56 -15.34
CA ASP A 88 -13.50 -6.10 -15.21
C ASP A 88 -12.61 -5.40 -16.27
N VAL A 89 -12.16 -6.11 -17.31
CA VAL A 89 -11.42 -5.53 -18.44
C VAL A 89 -12.30 -4.54 -19.22
N PHE A 90 -13.57 -4.89 -19.39
CA PHE A 90 -14.59 -4.04 -19.98
C PHE A 90 -15.85 -4.09 -19.11
N VAL A 91 -16.54 -2.96 -18.96
CA VAL A 91 -17.93 -3.01 -18.53
C VAL A 91 -18.72 -3.68 -19.65
N ASN A 92 -19.45 -4.76 -19.36
CA ASN A 92 -20.39 -5.32 -20.33
C ASN A 92 -21.37 -4.20 -20.71
N PRO A 93 -21.30 -3.64 -21.94
CA PRO A 93 -22.08 -2.45 -22.24
C PRO A 93 -23.57 -2.83 -22.24
N PRO A 94 -24.48 -1.94 -21.81
CA PRO A 94 -25.92 -2.12 -22.03
C PRO A 94 -26.33 -2.11 -23.52
N SER A 95 -25.39 -2.15 -24.45
CA SER A 95 -25.63 -2.35 -25.88
C SER A 95 -25.05 -3.71 -26.27
N GLY A 96 -25.89 -4.71 -26.52
CA GLY A 96 -25.50 -6.09 -26.85
C GLY A 96 -24.59 -6.23 -28.07
N VAL A 97 -23.29 -5.97 -27.88
CA VAL A 97 -22.27 -6.07 -28.93
C VAL A 97 -21.63 -7.47 -28.96
N THR A 98 -21.71 -8.25 -27.88
CA THR A 98 -21.32 -9.68 -27.87
C THR A 98 -22.08 -10.48 -26.82
N GLU A 99 -22.80 -11.53 -27.24
CA GLU A 99 -23.45 -12.51 -26.34
C GLU A 99 -22.51 -13.67 -25.93
N SER A 100 -21.30 -13.69 -26.47
CA SER A 100 -20.34 -14.78 -26.30
C SER A 100 -18.93 -14.23 -26.23
N GLU A 101 -18.10 -14.86 -25.41
CA GLU A 101 -16.68 -14.54 -25.30
C GLU A 101 -15.99 -14.60 -26.67
N PRO A 102 -15.16 -13.62 -27.03
CA PRO A 102 -14.38 -13.68 -28.25
C PRO A 102 -13.41 -14.86 -28.13
N SER A 103 -13.55 -15.87 -28.99
CA SER A 103 -12.58 -16.96 -29.05
C SER A 103 -11.23 -16.38 -29.44
N VAL A 104 -10.26 -16.43 -28.52
CA VAL A 104 -8.87 -16.13 -28.83
C VAL A 104 -8.44 -17.18 -29.86
N ALA A 105 -8.29 -16.78 -31.12
CA ALA A 105 -7.59 -17.62 -32.09
C ALA A 105 -6.18 -17.79 -31.55
N GLU A 106 -5.74 -19.03 -31.34
CA GLU A 106 -4.36 -19.33 -30.96
C GLU A 106 -3.45 -18.52 -31.87
N THR A 107 -2.75 -17.53 -31.31
CA THR A 107 -1.75 -16.78 -32.06
C THR A 107 -0.63 -17.77 -32.33
N GLY A 108 -0.70 -18.40 -33.49
CA GLY A 108 0.32 -19.30 -34.00
C GLY A 108 1.68 -18.61 -33.94
N GLY A 109 2.50 -19.04 -32.98
CA GLY A 109 3.93 -18.88 -33.00
C GLY A 109 4.53 -20.16 -33.57
N ASP A 110 4.44 -20.34 -34.89
CA ASP A 110 5.44 -21.09 -35.62
C ASP A 110 6.54 -20.08 -35.97
N ASP A 111 7.58 -20.05 -35.14
CA ASP A 111 9.01 -19.88 -35.46
C ASP A 111 9.84 -19.59 -34.19
#